data_AF-A0A962DGD3-F1
#
_entry.id   AF-A0A962DGD3-F1
#
_cell.length_a   1.000
_cell.length_b   1.000
_cell.length_c   1.000
_cell.angle_alpha   90.00
_cell.angle_beta   90.00
_cell.angle_gamma   90.00
#
_symmetry.space_group_name_H-M   'P 1'
#
loop_
_entity.id
_entity.type
_entity.pdbx_description
1 polymer ?
#
loop_
_entity_poly.entity_id
_entity_poly.type
_entity_poly.pdbx_seq_one_letter_code
_entity_poly.pdbx_strand_id
1 'polypeptide(L)' 'AASVDVGVIDNSNVKGDVNINVKTGHITNGAVGLGVAKVAVGTIENSSVKGDVDINVKTGNITNLALGRGSSKVRAGSIR' A
#
# COMPACT_ATOMS: atom_id res chain seq x y z
N ALA A 1 15.64 1.60 -1.98
CA ALA A 1 14.19 1.82 -2.13
C ALA A 1 13.60 2.04 -0.74
N ALA A 2 12.54 2.83 -0.62
CA ALA A 2 11.84 3.08 0.64
C ALA A 2 10.39 2.58 0.50
N SER A 3 9.93 1.74 1.43
CA SER A 3 8.59 1.16 1.42
C SER A 3 7.88 1.39 2.74
N VAL A 4 6.59 1.71 2.68
CA VAL A 4 5.68 1.69 3.83
C VAL A 4 4.47 0.86 3.44
N ASP A 5 4.30 -0.26 4.12
CA ASP A 5 3.24 -1.24 3.84
C ASP A 5 2.37 -1.41 5.10
N VAL A 6 1.10 -1.03 5.03
CA VAL A 6 0.16 -1.07 6.17
C VAL A 6 -1.12 -1.78 5.75
N GLY A 7 -1.40 -2.94 6.33
CA GLY A 7 -2.55 -3.76 5.94
C GLY A 7 -2.43 -4.20 4.47
N VAL A 8 -1.35 -4.92 4.17
CA VAL A 8 -1.07 -5.42 2.82
C VAL A 8 -1.18 -6.93 2.80
N ILE A 9 -1.90 -7.46 1.81
CA ILE A 9 -1.85 -8.87 1.42
C ILE A 9 -1.09 -8.92 0.10
N ASP A 10 0.05 -9.62 0.09
CA ASP A 10 0.86 -9.80 -1.11
C ASP A 10 1.08 -11.29 -1.38
N ASN A 11 1.12 -11.66 -2.65
CA ASN A 11 1.46 -12.99 -3.15
C ASN A 11 0.74 -14.15 -2.40
N SER A 12 -0.57 -14.01 -2.21
CA SER A 12 -1.37 -14.91 -1.37
C SER A 12 -2.56 -15.53 -2.13
N ASN A 13 -3.00 -16.71 -1.69
CA ASN A 13 -4.23 -17.34 -2.17
C ASN A 13 -5.21 -17.51 -1.00
N VAL A 14 -6.20 -16.63 -0.92
CA VAL A 14 -7.17 -16.56 0.18
C VAL A 14 -8.47 -17.20 -0.26
N LYS A 15 -8.90 -18.25 0.45
CA LYS A 15 -10.13 -19.00 0.14
C LYS A 15 -11.40 -18.39 0.73
N GLY A 16 -11.28 -17.55 1.75
CA GLY A 16 -12.40 -16.88 2.41
C GLY A 16 -12.42 -15.38 2.13
N ASP A 17 -13.22 -14.67 2.90
CA ASP A 17 -13.36 -13.22 2.80
C ASP A 17 -12.14 -12.50 3.36
N VAL A 18 -11.87 -11.31 2.85
CA VAL A 18 -10.81 -10.42 3.30
C VAL A 18 -11.42 -9.11 3.79
N ASN A 19 -11.14 -8.76 5.04
CA ASN A 19 -11.50 -7.47 5.62
C ASN A 19 -10.24 -6.73 6.04
N ILE A 20 -9.89 -5.64 5.35
CA ILE A 20 -8.74 -4.80 5.68
C ILE A 20 -9.22 -3.45 6.22
N ASN A 21 -9.10 -3.26 7.53
CA ASN A 21 -9.45 -2.02 8.21
C ASN A 21 -8.20 -1.32 8.72
N VAL A 22 -7.79 -0.25 8.05
CA VAL A 22 -6.57 0.48 8.36
C VAL A 22 -6.89 1.91 8.77
N LYS A 23 -6.34 2.32 9.93
CA LYS A 23 -6.35 3.71 10.37
C LYS A 23 -4.93 4.18 10.65
N THR A 24 -4.45 5.19 9.94
CA THR A 24 -3.13 5.79 10.17
C THR A 24 -3.24 7.30 10.37
N GLY A 25 -2.22 7.89 11.01
CA GLY A 25 -1.97 9.32 10.93
C GLY A 25 -1.38 9.72 9.58
N HIS A 26 -0.54 10.76 9.58
CA HIS A 26 0.24 11.15 8.41
C HIS A 26 1.32 10.12 8.09
N ILE A 27 1.53 9.84 6.81
CA ILE A 27 2.61 8.98 6.33
C ILE A 27 3.58 9.86 5.54
N THR A 28 4.86 9.80 5.90
CA THR A 28 5.93 10.42 5.11
C THR A 28 6.90 9.34 4.69
N ASN A 29 7.11 9.19 3.38
CA ASN A 29 8.04 8.24 2.80
C ASN A 29 8.84 8.93 1.69
N GLY A 30 10.10 8.53 1.53
CA GLY A 30 10.96 9.15 0.54
C GLY A 30 12.16 8.33 0.13
N ALA A 31 12.55 8.46 -1.13
CA ALA A 31 13.79 7.91 -1.66
C ALA A 31 14.59 9.00 -2.39
N VAL A 32 15.92 8.90 -2.36
CA VAL A 32 16.84 9.86 -2.99
C VAL A 32 17.66 9.19 -4.10
N GLY A 33 18.06 9.93 -5.12
CA GLY A 33 18.85 9.49 -6.26
C GLY A 33 18.02 8.69 -7.27
N LEU A 34 18.40 7.44 -7.48
CA LEU A 34 17.67 6.50 -8.36
C LEU A 34 16.66 5.62 -7.58
N GLY A 35 16.45 5.89 -6.30
CA GLY A 35 15.63 5.06 -5.42
C GLY A 35 14.12 5.15 -5.70
N VAL A 36 13.41 4.04 -5.49
CA VAL A 36 11.95 3.97 -5.58
C VAL A 36 11.32 4.14 -4.20
N ALA A 37 10.30 5.00 -4.08
CA ALA A 37 9.52 5.22 -2.86
C ALA A 37 8.08 4.67 -3.03
N LYS A 38 7.69 3.68 -2.23
CA LYS A 38 6.37 3.04 -2.28
C LYS A 38 5.62 3.21 -0.96
N VAL A 39 4.34 3.53 -1.05
CA VAL A 39 3.41 3.47 0.08
C VAL A 39 2.21 2.64 -0.35
N ALA A 40 1.89 1.61 0.43
CA ALA A 40 0.73 0.76 0.24
C ALA A 40 -0.07 0.69 1.56
N VAL A 41 -1.32 1.13 1.53
CA VAL A 41 -2.21 1.19 2.70
C VAL A 41 -3.53 0.51 2.37
N GLY A 42 -3.85 -0.59 3.05
CA GLY A 42 -5.04 -1.37 2.73
C GLY A 42 -5.00 -1.86 1.29
N THR A 43 -4.04 -2.72 0.96
CA THR A 43 -3.86 -3.18 -0.42
C THR A 43 -3.75 -4.68 -0.52
N ILE A 44 -4.27 -5.22 -1.62
CA ILE A 44 -4.08 -6.61 -2.02
C ILE A 44 -3.31 -6.58 -3.34
N GLU A 45 -2.16 -7.24 -3.40
CA GLU A 45 -1.31 -7.31 -4.59
C GLU A 45 -0.94 -8.76 -4.89
N ASN A 46 -0.87 -9.11 -6.18
CA ASN A 46 -0.42 -10.42 -6.67
C ASN A 46 -1.13 -11.60 -6.00
N SER A 47 -2.40 -11.40 -5.60
CA SER A 47 -3.11 -12.34 -4.75
C SER A 47 -4.44 -12.75 -5.37
N SER A 48 -4.86 -13.98 -5.11
CA SER A 48 -6.20 -14.47 -5.46
C SER A 48 -7.05 -14.51 -4.21
N VAL A 49 -8.21 -13.84 -4.23
CA VAL A 49 -9.22 -13.93 -3.17
C VAL A 49 -10.48 -14.55 -3.77
N LYS A 50 -11.00 -15.59 -3.12
CA LYS A 50 -12.21 -16.31 -3.57
C LYS A 50 -13.49 -15.82 -2.87
N GLY A 51 -13.36 -15.26 -1.68
CA GLY A 51 -14.47 -14.62 -0.96
C GLY A 51 -14.61 -13.13 -1.29
N ASP A 52 -15.44 -12.45 -0.51
CA ASP A 52 -15.66 -11.01 -0.62
C ASP A 52 -14.45 -10.23 -0.09
N VAL A 53 -14.25 -9.02 -0.62
CA VAL A 53 -13.18 -8.11 -0.20
C VAL A 53 -13.77 -6.78 0.25
N ASP A 54 -13.61 -6.46 1.52
CA ASP A 54 -13.88 -5.14 2.09
C ASP A 54 -12.57 -4.48 2.55
N ILE A 55 -12.33 -3.26 2.08
CA ILE A 55 -11.13 -2.48 2.43
C ILE A 55 -11.56 -1.08 2.86
N ASN A 56 -11.43 -0.80 4.15
CA ASN A 56 -11.69 0.52 4.73
C ASN A 56 -10.38 1.16 5.19
N VAL A 57 -9.97 2.22 4.48
CA VAL A 57 -8.76 2.98 4.78
C VAL A 57 -9.11 4.38 5.27
N LYS A 58 -8.64 4.72 6.48
CA LYS A 58 -8.69 6.07 7.05
C LYS A 58 -7.28 6.55 7.36
N THR A 59 -6.74 7.38 6.48
CA THR A 59 -5.35 7.85 6.55
C THR A 59 -5.33 9.37 6.52
N GLY A 60 -4.40 9.98 7.26
CA GLY A 60 -4.08 11.39 7.11
C GLY A 60 -3.36 11.68 5.80
N ASN A 61 -2.73 12.84 5.66
CA ASN A 61 -1.90 13.14 4.48
C ASN A 61 -0.81 12.07 4.25
N ILE A 62 -0.66 11.61 3.00
CA ILE A 62 0.47 10.81 2.55
C ILE A 62 1.41 11.72 1.75
N THR A 63 2.61 11.92 2.27
CA THR A 63 3.71 12.56 1.54
C THR A 63 4.66 11.47 1.08
N ASN A 64 4.68 11.15 -0.22
CA ASN A 64 5.58 10.15 -0.79
C ASN A 64 6.39 10.78 -1.92
N LEU A 65 7.71 10.75 -1.80
CA LEU A 65 8.59 11.51 -2.68
C LEU A 65 9.75 10.67 -3.21
N ALA A 66 10.10 10.86 -4.48
CA ALA A 66 11.37 10.42 -5.02
C ALA A 66 12.16 11.65 -5.47
N LEU A 67 13.27 11.94 -4.78
CA LEU A 67 14.16 13.06 -5.09
C LEU A 67 15.28 12.57 -6.01
N GLY A 68 15.20 12.85 -7.31
CA GLY A 68 16.19 12.45 -8.32
C GLY A 68 15.51 11.86 -9.56
N ARG A 69 16.08 10.79 -10.12
CA ARG A 69 15.49 10.05 -11.27
C ARG A 69 14.74 8.78 -10.85
N GLY A 70 14.51 8.62 -9.54
CA GLY A 70 13.69 7.55 -8.99
C GLY A 70 12.19 7.72 -9.30
N SER A 71 11.37 6.83 -8.74
CA SER A 71 9.92 6.90 -8.88
C SER A 71 9.22 6.83 -7.53
N SER A 72 8.06 7.48 -7.43
CA SER A 72 7.21 7.42 -6.25
C SER A 72 5.86 6.80 -6.62
N LYS A 73 5.33 5.94 -5.75
CA LYS A 73 4.01 5.32 -5.94
C LYS A 73 3.28 5.21 -4.61
N VAL A 74 2.02 5.66 -4.61
CA VAL A 74 1.10 5.49 -3.49
C VAL A 74 -0.08 4.65 -3.93
N ARG A 75 -0.49 3.71 -3.10
CA ARG A 75 -1.73 2.94 -3.22
C ARG A 75 -2.43 2.96 -1.88
N ALA A 76 -3.68 3.37 -1.87
CA ALA A 76 -4.54 3.32 -0.69
C ALA A 76 -5.88 2.70 -1.10
N GLY A 77 -6.30 1.62 -0.44
CA GLY A 77 -7.54 0.92 -0.79
C GLY A 77 -7.54 0.29 -2.19
N SER A 78 -6.47 -0.46 -2.54
CA SER A 78 -6.27 -0.97 -3.90
C SER A 78 -6.20 -2.50 -3.95
N ILE A 79 -6.76 -3.10 -5.00
CA ILE A 79 -6.65 -4.53 -5.32
C ILE A 79 -5.97 -4.66 -6.69
N ARG A 80 -4.97 -5.55 -6.84
CA ARG A 80 -4.21 -5.74 -8.09
C ARG A 80 -3.69 -7.15 -8.31
#